data_AF-A0A0S4JL58-F1
#
_entry.id   AF-A0A0S4JL58-F1
#
_cell.length_a   1.000
_cell.length_b   1.000
_cell.length_c   1.000
_cell.angle_alpha   90.00
_cell.angle_beta   90.00
_cell.angle_gamma   90.00
#
_symmetry.space_group_name_H-M   'P 1'
#
loop_
_entity.id
_entity.type
_entity.pdbx_description
1 polymer ?
#
loop_
_entity_poly.entity_id
_entity_poly.type
_entity_poly.pdbx_seq_one_letter_code
_entity_poly.pdbx_strand_id
1 'polypeptide(L)'
;NVFCPRSSSVLEEQGSTNTEPQLTSRHISTILECLMNTFTRLSTKVSNTAPRPCTNMMYTVAQEAKIIINEPIEHTLRQTTKHDFLGVEYNMFPVAQTRLTERFLDRLRQARESLRGTPTMRDFLKITGRILYANVVMESLIFYSLDFYYMYKFLCRRVGTGLDTAARIWPSLVFRLQGILALLLKNEPRQWQIAAQAPSSLSHAALFTDASLEGYGAVLIMPDASLNVVAGKWTLGEKKIHIGILEAQAVPIALRNLTQLSLHKFDLWIDNTSVLGNLVLRNRYKAPPRSFEFASRVREIKTTEAWGNCGSVRYVPSDVNPADAPSRGFHVTWVPPESFASLFSNTSKIQRIR
;
A
#
# COMPACT_ATOMS: atom_id res chain seq x y z
N ASN A 1 -6.14 53.44 -33.31
CA ASN A 1 -7.61 53.56 -33.26
C ASN A 1 -8.14 52.57 -32.22
N VAL A 2 -8.59 52.90 -31.01
CA VAL A 2 -8.80 54.16 -30.28
C VAL A 2 -8.69 53.83 -28.78
N PHE A 3 -7.86 54.62 -28.09
CA PHE A 3 -7.87 55.07 -26.69
C PHE A 3 -8.43 54.21 -25.53
N CYS A 4 -7.55 54.01 -24.54
CA CYS A 4 -7.87 54.01 -23.10
C CYS A 4 -8.22 55.44 -22.65
N PRO A 5 -8.97 55.63 -21.54
CA PRO A 5 -8.30 56.34 -20.45
C PRO A 5 -8.60 55.78 -19.05
N ARG A 6 -7.55 55.83 -18.23
CA ARG A 6 -7.59 55.84 -16.78
C ARG A 6 -8.47 57.01 -16.30
N SER A 7 -9.31 56.76 -15.31
CA SER A 7 -9.70 57.78 -14.34
C SER A 7 -9.45 57.24 -12.94
N SER A 8 -8.55 57.95 -12.27
CA SER A 8 -8.32 57.94 -10.83
C SER A 8 -9.52 58.58 -10.14
N SER A 9 -10.16 57.85 -9.23
CA SER A 9 -10.87 58.46 -8.12
C SER A 9 -10.43 57.77 -6.84
N VAL A 10 -9.80 58.57 -5.99
CA VAL A 10 -9.55 58.30 -4.58
C VAL A 10 -10.91 58.43 -3.89
N LEU A 11 -11.38 57.35 -3.27
CA LEU A 11 -12.42 57.41 -2.24
C LEU A 11 -12.01 56.48 -1.09
N GLU A 12 -11.55 57.16 -0.05
CA GLU A 12 -11.67 56.91 1.39
C GLU A 12 -12.05 55.49 1.86
N GLU A 13 -11.18 54.97 2.73
CA GLU A 13 -11.44 53.91 3.69
C GLU A 13 -12.74 54.19 4.48
N GLN A 14 -13.70 53.28 4.37
CA GLN A 14 -14.60 52.98 5.47
C GLN A 14 -14.32 51.54 5.91
N GLY A 15 -13.66 51.43 7.07
CA GLY A 15 -13.40 50.16 7.74
C GLY A 15 -14.71 49.48 8.12
N SER A 16 -15.05 48.44 7.35
CA SER A 16 -15.96 47.38 7.80
C SER A 16 -15.10 46.17 8.12
N THR A 17 -14.96 45.87 9.42
CA THR A 17 -14.37 44.64 9.92
C THR A 17 -15.26 43.46 9.54
N ASN A 18 -15.09 42.96 8.31
CA ASN A 18 -15.57 41.64 7.92
C ASN A 18 -14.71 40.59 8.64
N THR A 19 -15.02 40.31 9.90
CA THR A 19 -14.59 39.07 10.54
C THR A 19 -15.30 37.92 9.83
N GLU A 20 -14.58 37.26 8.92
CA GLU A 20 -14.95 35.92 8.46
C GLU A 20 -15.19 35.04 9.70
N PRO A 21 -16.29 34.26 9.76
CA PRO A 21 -16.48 33.32 10.85
C PRO A 21 -15.41 32.23 10.75
N GLN A 22 -14.33 32.38 11.52
CA GLN A 22 -13.35 31.33 11.69
C GLN A 22 -14.03 30.15 12.38
N LEU A 23 -14.04 28.98 11.73
CA LEU A 23 -14.43 27.74 12.38
C LEU A 23 -13.51 27.51 13.57
N THR A 24 -14.04 27.71 14.77
CA THR A 24 -13.30 27.42 16.00
C THR A 24 -13.05 25.91 16.10
N SER A 25 -11.97 25.52 16.77
CA SER A 25 -11.67 24.11 17.09
C SER A 25 -12.86 23.38 17.72
N ARG A 26 -13.71 24.11 18.45
CA ARG A 26 -14.94 23.60 19.05
C ARG A 26 -16.00 23.22 18.01
N HIS A 27 -16.17 24.02 16.94
CA HIS A 27 -17.06 23.68 15.82
C HIS A 27 -16.59 22.43 15.08
N ILE A 28 -15.29 22.30 14.86
CA ILE A 28 -14.71 21.11 14.21
C ILE A 28 -14.93 19.86 15.08
N SER A 29 -14.72 19.96 16.40
CA SER A 29 -14.95 18.84 17.33
C SER A 29 -16.41 18.40 17.37
N THR A 30 -17.36 19.34 17.41
CA THR A 30 -18.79 19.02 17.41
C THR A 30 -19.24 18.40 16.09
N ILE A 31 -18.71 18.87 14.95
CA ILE A 31 -18.96 18.27 13.64
C ILE A 31 -18.42 16.83 13.63
N LEU A 32 -17.20 16.59 14.12
CA LEU A 32 -16.59 15.26 14.18
C LEU A 32 -17.36 14.30 15.11
N GLU A 33 -17.79 14.74 16.29
CA GLU A 33 -18.61 13.92 17.18
C GLU A 33 -19.97 13.57 16.57
N CYS A 34 -20.59 14.53 15.88
CA CYS A 34 -21.87 14.31 15.21
C CYS A 34 -21.73 13.35 14.02
N LEU A 35 -20.64 13.48 13.24
CA LEU A 35 -20.26 12.57 12.16
C LEU A 35 -20.05 11.14 12.69
N MET A 36 -19.30 10.98 13.78
CA MET A 36 -18.98 9.67 14.36
C MET A 36 -20.21 8.98 14.96
N ASN A 37 -21.01 9.69 15.76
CA ASN A 37 -22.24 9.12 16.35
C ASN A 37 -23.29 8.73 15.31
N THR A 38 -23.34 9.46 14.18
CA THR A 38 -24.24 9.18 13.08
C THR A 38 -23.76 7.98 12.25
N PHE A 39 -22.44 7.85 12.04
CA PHE A 39 -21.85 6.68 11.37
C PHE A 39 -22.12 5.38 12.12
N THR A 40 -22.00 5.39 13.46
CA THR A 40 -22.28 4.21 14.30
C THR A 40 -23.73 3.77 14.24
N ARG A 41 -24.68 4.70 14.06
CA ARG A 41 -26.12 4.39 13.97
C ARG A 41 -26.57 3.91 12.58
N LEU A 42 -25.81 4.23 11.53
CA LEU A 42 -26.16 3.93 10.14
C LEU A 42 -25.61 2.59 9.63
N SER A 43 -24.61 2.00 10.30
CA SER A 43 -24.05 0.71 9.89
C SER A 43 -25.00 -0.48 10.07
N THR A 44 -26.14 -0.28 10.74
CA THR A 44 -27.09 -1.37 11.07
C THR A 44 -28.31 -1.46 10.16
N LYS A 45 -28.58 -0.51 9.26
CA LYS A 45 -29.74 -0.58 8.35
C LYS A 45 -29.47 0.13 7.01
N VAL A 46 -29.05 -0.61 5.98
CA VAL A 46 -29.00 -0.10 4.62
C VAL A 46 -30.10 -0.76 3.79
N SER A 47 -31.21 -0.04 3.64
CA SER A 47 -32.26 -0.28 2.64
C SER A 47 -31.95 0.54 1.39
N ASN A 48 -32.28 0.00 0.20
CA ASN A 48 -31.87 0.51 -1.12
C ASN A 48 -32.59 1.77 -1.62
N THR A 49 -33.50 2.38 -0.86
CA THR A 49 -34.42 3.40 -1.41
C THR A 49 -34.40 4.78 -0.74
N ALA A 50 -33.58 5.01 0.29
CA ALA A 50 -33.43 6.34 0.90
C ALA A 50 -32.09 6.99 0.50
N PRO A 51 -32.03 8.33 0.29
CA PRO A 51 -30.77 9.04 0.12
C PRO A 51 -29.86 8.73 1.31
N ARG A 52 -28.65 8.23 1.03
CA ARG A 52 -27.74 7.73 2.07
C ARG A 52 -27.46 8.88 3.03
N PRO A 53 -27.74 8.72 4.34
CA PRO A 53 -27.62 9.83 5.28
C PRO A 53 -26.23 10.48 5.31
N CYS A 54 -25.18 9.74 4.94
CA CYS A 54 -23.83 10.28 4.76
C CYS A 54 -23.71 11.30 3.61
N THR A 55 -24.36 11.09 2.47
CA THR A 55 -24.32 12.02 1.33
C THR A 55 -25.03 13.33 1.69
N ASN A 56 -26.21 13.25 2.31
CA ASN A 56 -26.93 14.43 2.77
C ASN A 56 -26.10 15.23 3.79
N MET A 57 -25.48 14.54 4.75
CA MET A 57 -24.63 15.14 5.76
C MET A 57 -23.40 15.85 5.16
N MET A 58 -22.76 15.25 4.14
CA MET A 58 -21.65 15.90 3.42
C MET A 58 -22.09 17.19 2.72
N TYR A 59 -23.26 17.20 2.09
CA TYR A 59 -23.81 18.40 1.45
C TYR A 59 -24.17 19.47 2.48
N THR A 60 -24.74 19.10 3.63
CA THR A 60 -25.00 20.03 4.75
C THR A 60 -23.70 20.67 5.24
N VAL A 61 -22.66 19.88 5.49
CA VAL A 61 -21.35 20.40 5.91
C VAL A 61 -20.75 21.32 4.84
N ALA A 62 -20.86 20.96 3.56
CA ALA A 62 -20.37 21.81 2.47
C ALA A 62 -21.13 23.15 2.40
N GLN A 63 -22.45 23.14 2.58
CA GLN A 63 -23.26 24.36 2.63
C GLN A 63 -22.89 25.25 3.81
N GLU A 64 -22.74 24.69 5.02
CA GLU A 64 -22.31 25.43 6.22
C GLU A 64 -20.90 26.00 6.05
N ALA A 65 -20.00 25.25 5.43
CA ALA A 65 -18.64 25.66 5.11
C ALA A 65 -18.55 26.60 3.88
N LYS A 66 -19.68 26.95 3.25
CA LYS A 66 -19.74 27.76 2.02
C LYS A 66 -18.91 27.18 0.85
N ILE A 67 -18.76 25.86 0.81
CA ILE A 67 -18.09 25.14 -0.27
C ILE A 67 -19.09 24.96 -1.42
N ILE A 68 -18.72 25.44 -2.60
CA ILE A 68 -19.51 25.26 -3.82
C ILE A 68 -19.22 23.87 -4.37
N ILE A 69 -20.23 22.99 -4.37
CA ILE A 69 -20.18 21.69 -5.02
C ILE A 69 -20.61 21.87 -6.47
N ASN A 70 -19.75 21.49 -7.41
CA ASN A 70 -19.98 21.66 -8.85
C ASN A 70 -21.00 20.67 -9.44
N GLU A 71 -21.62 19.83 -8.61
CA GLU A 71 -22.54 18.78 -9.01
C GLU A 71 -23.82 18.85 -8.15
N PRO A 72 -25.01 18.70 -8.74
CA PRO A 72 -26.26 18.65 -7.98
C PRO A 72 -26.36 17.40 -7.10
N ILE A 73 -26.92 17.56 -5.90
CA ILE A 73 -27.12 16.45 -4.94
C ILE A 73 -27.94 15.33 -5.55
N GLU A 74 -28.91 15.65 -6.41
CA GLU A 74 -29.77 14.68 -7.09
C GLU A 74 -28.97 13.78 -8.05
N HIS A 75 -27.88 14.29 -8.62
CA HIS A 75 -27.01 13.51 -9.50
C HIS A 75 -26.11 12.58 -8.68
N THR A 76 -25.60 13.05 -7.54
CA THR A 76 -24.83 12.23 -6.59
C THR A 76 -25.67 11.16 -5.88
N LEU A 77 -26.95 11.45 -5.62
CA LEU A 77 -27.88 10.53 -4.96
C LEU A 77 -28.46 9.46 -5.90
N ARG A 78 -28.45 9.70 -7.22
CA ARG A 78 -28.70 8.65 -8.20
C ARG A 78 -27.58 7.63 -8.05
N GLN A 79 -27.93 6.41 -7.65
CA GLN A 79 -26.97 5.32 -7.45
C GLN A 79 -26.21 5.04 -8.75
N THR A 80 -25.06 5.67 -8.94
CA THR A 80 -24.14 5.29 -9.99
C THR A 80 -23.33 4.12 -9.45
N THR A 81 -23.79 2.90 -9.75
CA THR A 81 -23.00 1.68 -9.55
C THR A 81 -21.64 1.81 -10.24
N LYS A 82 -21.55 2.65 -11.27
CA LYS A 82 -20.35 3.00 -11.99
C LYS A 82 -20.05 4.51 -11.90
N HIS A 83 -18.90 4.92 -11.39
CA HIS A 83 -18.48 6.33 -11.37
C HIS A 83 -16.99 6.50 -11.62
N ASP A 84 -16.61 7.66 -12.14
CA ASP A 84 -15.22 8.00 -12.40
C ASP A 84 -14.68 8.93 -11.31
N PHE A 85 -13.54 8.60 -10.73
CA PHE A 85 -12.87 9.45 -9.75
C PHE A 85 -11.35 9.38 -9.93
N LEU A 86 -10.70 10.55 -9.98
CA LEU A 86 -9.25 10.70 -10.16
C LEU A 86 -8.64 9.97 -11.37
N GLY A 87 -9.44 9.67 -12.40
CA GLY A 87 -8.98 8.93 -13.57
C GLY A 87 -9.11 7.41 -13.44
N VAL A 88 -9.81 6.94 -12.41
CA VAL A 88 -10.21 5.54 -12.20
C VAL A 88 -11.71 5.42 -12.36
N GLU A 89 -12.13 4.41 -13.11
CA GLU A 89 -13.51 3.98 -13.22
C GLU A 89 -13.78 2.96 -12.11
N TYR A 90 -14.71 3.25 -11.22
CA TYR A 90 -15.15 2.38 -10.14
C TYR A 90 -16.49 1.76 -10.52
N ASN A 91 -16.57 0.44 -10.55
CA ASN A 91 -17.82 -0.29 -10.70
C ASN A 91 -18.10 -1.10 -9.42
N MET A 92 -19.09 -0.68 -8.63
CA MET A 92 -19.39 -1.22 -7.30
C MET A 92 -20.37 -2.41 -7.34
N PHE A 93 -20.93 -2.79 -8.49
CA PHE A 93 -21.93 -3.87 -8.58
C PHE A 93 -21.78 -4.71 -9.88
N PRO A 94 -21.98 -6.05 -9.83
CA PRO A 94 -22.25 -6.90 -8.66
C PRO A 94 -20.99 -7.24 -7.84
N VAL A 95 -19.81 -7.02 -8.43
CA VAL A 95 -18.51 -7.17 -7.76
C VAL A 95 -17.76 -5.86 -7.91
N ALA A 96 -17.24 -5.33 -6.81
CA ALA A 96 -16.45 -4.10 -6.82
C ALA A 96 -15.23 -4.30 -7.74
N GLN A 97 -15.10 -3.45 -8.75
CA GLN A 97 -14.04 -3.47 -9.75
C GLN A 97 -13.51 -2.06 -10.01
N THR A 98 -12.24 -1.97 -10.37
CA THR A 98 -11.63 -0.74 -10.88
C THR A 98 -10.98 -0.95 -12.23
N ARG A 99 -10.99 0.11 -13.04
CA ARG A 99 -10.23 0.25 -14.29
C ARG A 99 -9.69 1.66 -14.40
N LEU A 100 -8.74 1.88 -15.28
CA LEU A 100 -8.38 3.24 -15.68
C LEU A 100 -9.45 3.80 -16.61
N THR A 101 -9.78 5.08 -16.42
CA THR A 101 -10.66 5.81 -17.34
C THR A 101 -10.01 5.97 -18.72
N GLU A 102 -10.81 6.15 -19.76
CA GLU A 102 -10.32 6.39 -21.12
C GLU A 102 -9.37 7.59 -21.18
N ARG A 103 -9.71 8.66 -20.46
CA ARG A 103 -8.86 9.85 -20.34
C ARG A 103 -7.47 9.53 -19.76
N PHE A 104 -7.37 8.58 -18.84
CA PHE A 104 -6.09 8.14 -18.31
C PHE A 104 -5.37 7.22 -19.30
N LEU A 105 -6.09 6.35 -20.01
CA LEU A 105 -5.51 5.51 -21.07
C LEU A 105 -4.88 6.34 -22.18
N ASP A 106 -5.49 7.45 -22.60
CA ASP A 106 -4.90 8.38 -23.57
C ASP A 106 -3.54 8.90 -23.11
N ARG A 107 -3.41 9.22 -21.82
CA ARG A 107 -2.12 9.65 -21.23
C ARG A 107 -1.09 8.52 -21.23
N LEU A 108 -1.51 7.25 -21.11
CA LEU A 108 -0.63 6.09 -21.23
C LEU A 108 -0.23 5.82 -22.68
N ARG A 109 -1.14 6.00 -23.66
CA ARG A 109 -0.82 5.92 -25.10
C ARG A 109 0.21 6.98 -25.48
N GLN A 110 0.01 8.23 -25.04
CA GLN A 110 0.97 9.32 -25.22
C GLN A 110 2.33 9.01 -24.57
N ALA A 111 2.33 8.43 -23.37
CA ALA A 111 3.56 8.00 -22.69
C ALA A 111 4.33 6.95 -23.50
N ARG A 112 3.61 6.00 -24.12
CA ARG A 112 4.19 4.93 -24.95
C ARG A 112 4.82 5.49 -26.22
N GLU A 113 4.18 6.44 -26.88
CA GLU A 113 4.76 7.11 -28.06
C GLU A 113 5.96 7.99 -27.68
N SER A 114 5.88 8.71 -26.56
CA SER A 114 7.00 9.52 -26.06
C SER A 114 8.26 8.68 -25.78
N LEU A 115 8.10 7.45 -25.28
CA LEU A 115 9.21 6.51 -25.08
C LEU A 115 9.84 5.96 -26.37
N ARG A 116 9.14 5.99 -27.51
CA ARG A 116 9.72 5.59 -28.81
C ARG A 116 10.63 6.66 -29.40
N GLY A 117 10.37 7.92 -29.05
CA GLY A 117 11.22 9.04 -29.40
C GLY A 117 12.38 9.23 -28.42
N THR A 118 12.80 10.48 -28.27
CA THR A 118 13.80 10.89 -27.27
C THR A 118 13.10 11.74 -26.21
N PRO A 119 12.52 11.14 -25.16
CA PRO A 119 11.80 11.91 -24.16
C PRO A 119 12.75 12.83 -23.38
N THR A 120 12.24 13.99 -22.97
CA THR A 120 12.94 14.84 -22.00
C THR A 120 12.90 14.18 -20.61
N MET A 121 13.75 14.64 -19.68
CA MET A 121 13.69 14.17 -18.29
C MET A 121 12.33 14.48 -17.65
N ARG A 122 11.70 15.61 -18.01
CA ARG A 122 10.34 15.97 -17.62
C ARG A 122 9.30 14.98 -18.15
N ASP A 123 9.41 14.60 -19.42
CA ASP A 123 8.49 13.61 -20.00
C ASP A 123 8.67 12.26 -19.34
N PHE A 124 9.92 11.87 -19.06
CA PHE A 124 10.23 10.63 -18.38
C PHE A 124 9.64 10.58 -16.96
N LEU A 125 9.72 11.68 -16.19
CA LEU A 125 9.06 11.80 -14.89
C LEU A 125 7.54 11.65 -14.99
N LYS A 126 6.90 12.28 -15.99
CA LYS A 126 5.45 12.13 -16.24
C LYS A 126 5.11 10.68 -16.59
N ILE A 127 5.90 10.04 -17.44
CA ILE A 127 5.72 8.63 -17.83
C ILE A 127 5.80 7.74 -16.59
N THR A 128 6.82 7.90 -15.75
CA THR A 128 6.96 7.12 -14.52
C THR A 128 5.81 7.36 -13.55
N GLY A 129 5.42 8.61 -13.31
CA GLY A 129 4.27 8.90 -12.44
C GLY A 129 2.97 8.25 -12.92
N ARG A 130 2.73 8.26 -14.24
CA ARG A 130 1.57 7.59 -14.84
C ARG A 130 1.63 6.07 -14.68
N ILE A 131 2.79 5.48 -14.92
CA ILE A 131 3.02 4.04 -14.74
C ILE A 131 2.80 3.64 -13.28
N LEU A 132 3.34 4.39 -12.32
CA LEU A 132 3.16 4.15 -10.89
C LEU A 132 1.69 4.22 -10.49
N TYR A 133 1.00 5.30 -10.88
CA TYR A 133 -0.42 5.47 -10.58
C TYR A 133 -1.28 4.35 -11.17
N ALA A 134 -1.12 4.08 -12.47
CA ALA A 134 -1.84 3.01 -13.16
C ALA A 134 -1.61 1.66 -12.51
N ASN A 135 -0.37 1.39 -12.10
CA ASN A 135 0.00 0.14 -11.47
C ASN A 135 -0.70 -0.06 -10.11
N VAL A 136 -0.81 0.99 -9.30
CA VAL A 136 -1.55 0.95 -8.01
C VAL A 136 -3.03 0.65 -8.26
N VAL A 137 -3.66 1.36 -9.19
CA VAL A 137 -5.09 1.19 -9.51
C VAL A 137 -5.40 -0.23 -10.02
N MET A 138 -4.52 -0.74 -10.87
CA MET A 138 -4.67 -2.06 -11.49
C MET A 138 -4.15 -3.20 -10.59
N GLU A 139 -3.53 -2.89 -9.45
CA GLU A 139 -2.73 -3.81 -8.63
C GLU A 139 -1.90 -4.80 -9.45
N SER A 140 -1.30 -4.30 -10.53
CA SER A 140 -0.55 -5.19 -11.38
C SER A 140 0.73 -5.60 -10.63
N LEU A 141 1.06 -6.89 -10.63
CA LEU A 141 2.28 -7.42 -9.97
C LEU A 141 3.59 -6.80 -10.53
N ILE A 142 3.48 -5.88 -11.48
CA ILE A 142 4.58 -5.15 -12.09
C ILE A 142 5.27 -4.26 -11.04
N PHE A 143 4.61 -3.82 -9.95
CA PHE A 143 5.28 -3.07 -8.87
C PHE A 143 6.46 -3.86 -8.26
N TYR A 144 6.34 -5.19 -8.23
CA TYR A 144 7.33 -6.11 -7.72
C TYR A 144 8.28 -6.65 -8.80
N SER A 145 8.19 -6.15 -10.03
CA SER A 145 9.09 -6.56 -11.10
C SER A 145 10.42 -5.81 -11.03
N LEU A 146 11.49 -6.48 -11.46
CA LEU A 146 12.81 -5.87 -11.60
C LEU A 146 12.79 -4.63 -12.50
N ASP A 147 11.82 -4.53 -13.40
CA ASP A 147 11.68 -3.44 -14.35
C ASP A 147 11.31 -2.12 -13.66
N PHE A 148 10.46 -2.16 -12.63
CA PHE A 148 10.14 -1.00 -11.80
C PHE A 148 11.36 -0.53 -11.00
N TYR A 149 12.13 -1.47 -10.44
CA TYR A 149 13.37 -1.13 -9.74
C TYR A 149 14.38 -0.43 -10.65
N TYR A 150 14.56 -0.89 -11.89
CA TYR A 150 15.47 -0.24 -12.84
C TYR A 150 14.98 1.15 -13.29
N MET A 151 13.66 1.32 -13.48
CA MET A 151 13.06 2.62 -13.74
C MET A 151 13.33 3.60 -12.58
N TYR A 152 13.06 3.17 -11.35
CA TYR A 152 13.26 3.99 -10.15
C TYR A 152 14.75 4.32 -9.93
N LYS A 153 15.63 3.33 -10.06
CA LYS A 153 17.08 3.53 -9.92
C LYS A 153 17.64 4.47 -10.99
N PHE A 154 17.13 4.41 -12.22
CA PHE A 154 17.51 5.35 -13.27
C PHE A 154 17.05 6.76 -12.92
N LEU A 155 15.81 6.92 -12.47
CA LEU A 155 15.29 8.22 -12.00
C LEU A 155 16.16 8.79 -10.89
N CYS A 156 16.40 8.06 -9.80
CA CYS A 156 17.19 8.55 -8.67
C CYS A 156 18.60 9.02 -9.06
N ARG A 157 19.20 8.43 -10.10
CA ARG A 157 20.52 8.84 -10.62
C ARG A 157 20.49 10.07 -11.52
N ARG A 158 19.32 10.46 -12.01
CA ARG A 158 19.11 11.54 -13.00
C ARG A 158 18.25 12.68 -12.45
N VAL A 159 17.58 12.50 -11.32
CA VAL A 159 16.85 13.56 -10.61
C VAL A 159 17.85 14.67 -10.24
N GLY A 160 17.53 15.91 -10.62
CA GLY A 160 18.43 17.06 -10.47
C GLY A 160 19.21 17.42 -11.75
N THR A 161 19.17 16.60 -12.79
CA THR A 161 19.61 17.01 -14.14
C THR A 161 18.53 17.85 -14.82
N GLY A 162 18.90 18.79 -15.70
CA GLY A 162 17.98 19.74 -16.32
C GLY A 162 16.73 19.07 -16.91
N LEU A 163 15.55 19.48 -16.46
CA LEU A 163 14.27 18.81 -16.78
C LEU A 163 13.97 18.74 -18.27
N ASP A 164 14.41 19.74 -19.03
CA ASP A 164 14.13 19.86 -20.46
C ASP A 164 15.25 19.27 -21.33
N THR A 165 16.22 18.57 -20.71
CA THR A 165 17.26 17.83 -21.42
C THR A 165 16.77 16.42 -21.78
N ALA A 166 17.36 15.84 -22.84
CA ALA A 166 17.07 14.47 -23.24
C ALA A 166 17.37 13.49 -22.11
N ALA A 167 16.40 12.65 -21.74
CA ALA A 167 16.52 11.73 -20.62
C ALA A 167 17.64 10.68 -20.85
N ARG A 168 17.99 10.36 -22.11
CA ARG A 168 19.00 9.36 -22.50
C ARG A 168 18.85 8.06 -21.71
N ILE A 169 17.66 7.49 -21.81
CA ILE A 169 17.24 6.25 -21.15
C ILE A 169 17.98 5.08 -21.80
N TRP A 170 18.41 4.09 -21.01
CA TRP A 170 19.04 2.89 -21.57
C TRP A 170 18.06 2.15 -22.49
N PRO A 171 18.50 1.69 -23.68
CA PRO A 171 17.62 0.98 -24.62
C PRO A 171 16.90 -0.23 -24.00
N SER A 172 17.59 -0.96 -23.12
CA SER A 172 17.03 -2.11 -22.40
C SER A 172 15.89 -1.73 -21.44
N LEU A 173 15.95 -0.54 -20.85
CA LEU A 173 14.89 -0.01 -19.99
C LEU A 173 13.71 0.49 -20.83
N VAL A 174 13.96 1.14 -21.98
CA VAL A 174 12.89 1.58 -22.90
C VAL A 174 12.03 0.40 -23.35
N PHE A 175 12.66 -0.71 -23.79
CA PHE A 175 11.94 -1.92 -24.20
C PHE A 175 11.03 -2.47 -23.08
N ARG A 176 11.54 -2.52 -21.85
CA ARG A 176 10.80 -2.98 -20.67
C ARG A 176 9.61 -2.07 -20.36
N LEU A 177 9.82 -0.75 -20.35
CA LEU A 177 8.76 0.23 -20.10
C LEU A 177 7.66 0.18 -21.17
N GLN A 178 8.02 -0.05 -22.43
CA GLN A 178 7.03 -0.27 -23.49
C GLN A 178 6.19 -1.53 -23.24
N GLY A 179 6.81 -2.61 -22.74
CA GLY A 179 6.11 -3.82 -22.32
C GLY A 179 5.13 -3.56 -21.18
N ILE A 180 5.56 -2.81 -20.16
CA ILE A 180 4.71 -2.41 -19.03
C ILE A 180 3.51 -1.58 -19.51
N LEU A 181 3.74 -0.56 -20.35
CA LEU A 181 2.67 0.26 -20.89
C LEU A 181 1.71 -0.55 -21.74
N ALA A 182 2.20 -1.50 -22.54
CA ALA A 182 1.34 -2.40 -23.31
C ALA A 182 0.45 -3.27 -22.41
N LEU A 183 0.95 -3.72 -21.26
CA LEU A 183 0.16 -4.47 -20.27
C LEU A 183 -0.89 -3.56 -19.60
N LEU A 184 -0.50 -2.37 -19.14
CA LEU A 184 -1.42 -1.41 -18.52
C LEU A 184 -2.53 -0.97 -19.49
N LEU A 185 -2.20 -0.80 -20.77
CA LEU A 185 -3.15 -0.42 -21.82
C LEU A 185 -4.19 -1.49 -22.14
N LYS A 186 -3.99 -2.75 -21.73
CA LYS A 186 -5.07 -3.77 -21.79
C LYS A 186 -6.26 -3.38 -20.92
N ASN A 187 -6.00 -2.65 -19.83
CA ASN A 187 -7.01 -2.08 -18.92
C ASN A 187 -8.05 -3.11 -18.43
N GLU A 188 -7.58 -4.33 -18.14
CA GLU A 188 -8.46 -5.40 -17.70
C GLU A 188 -9.15 -5.03 -16.37
N PRO A 189 -10.48 -5.22 -16.23
CA PRO A 189 -11.20 -5.02 -14.96
C PRO A 189 -10.52 -5.74 -13.81
N ARG A 190 -10.15 -4.98 -12.80
CA ARG A 190 -9.60 -5.56 -11.59
C ARG A 190 -10.67 -5.60 -10.51
N GLN A 191 -11.01 -6.79 -10.04
CA GLN A 191 -11.87 -6.95 -8.87
C GLN A 191 -11.14 -6.49 -7.61
N TRP A 192 -11.83 -5.71 -6.77
CA TRP A 192 -11.37 -5.39 -5.44
C TRP A 192 -11.35 -6.68 -4.64
N GLN A 193 -10.15 -7.14 -4.34
CA GLN A 193 -9.97 -7.88 -3.11
C GLN A 193 -10.07 -6.83 -2.02
N ILE A 194 -11.29 -6.55 -1.54
CA ILE A 194 -11.44 -5.92 -0.23
C ILE A 194 -10.63 -6.82 0.67
N ALA A 195 -9.49 -6.33 1.12
CA ALA A 195 -8.67 -7.02 2.06
C ALA A 195 -9.51 -7.16 3.34
N ALA A 196 -10.24 -8.26 3.44
CA ALA A 196 -10.42 -8.98 4.69
C ALA A 196 -9.04 -9.49 5.16
N GLN A 197 -8.10 -8.55 5.34
CA GLN A 197 -6.83 -8.72 6.03
C GLN A 197 -6.87 -7.95 7.36
N ALA A 198 -8.06 -7.68 7.91
CA ALA A 198 -8.18 -8.05 9.30
C ALA A 198 -7.99 -9.57 9.36
N PRO A 199 -7.16 -10.15 10.24
CA PRO A 199 -7.10 -11.58 10.41
C PRO A 199 -8.43 -12.07 11.00
N SER A 200 -9.47 -12.13 10.17
CA SER A 200 -10.68 -12.90 10.44
C SER A 200 -10.27 -14.36 10.32
N SER A 201 -9.92 -14.97 11.45
CA SER A 201 -9.38 -16.32 11.62
C SER A 201 -8.31 -16.68 10.58
N LEU A 202 -7.05 -16.44 10.90
CA LEU A 202 -5.93 -17.13 10.24
C LEU A 202 -6.30 -18.62 10.19
N SER A 203 -6.67 -19.16 9.01
CA SER A 203 -6.98 -20.59 8.90
C SER A 203 -5.73 -21.41 9.19
N HIS A 204 -4.55 -20.84 8.91
CA HIS A 204 -3.21 -21.40 9.09
C HIS A 204 -2.25 -20.31 9.61
N ALA A 205 -1.09 -20.68 10.14
CA ALA A 205 -0.19 -19.76 10.83
C ALA A 205 0.42 -18.69 9.89
N ALA A 206 0.79 -17.53 10.42
CA ALA A 206 1.50 -16.48 9.69
C ALA A 206 2.87 -16.23 10.34
N LEU A 207 3.93 -16.43 9.57
CA LEU A 207 5.31 -16.20 9.99
C LEU A 207 5.84 -14.91 9.35
N PHE A 208 6.16 -13.92 10.18
CA PHE A 208 6.78 -12.67 9.78
C PHE A 208 8.27 -12.73 10.11
N THR A 209 9.12 -12.24 9.21
CA THR A 209 10.56 -12.18 9.44
C THR A 209 11.08 -10.80 9.09
N ASP A 210 12.08 -10.35 9.84
CA ASP A 210 12.81 -9.12 9.56
C ASP A 210 14.28 -9.25 10.01
N ALA A 211 15.14 -8.42 9.41
CA ALA A 211 16.51 -8.24 9.85
C ALA A 211 16.89 -6.76 9.81
N SER A 212 17.56 -6.33 10.88
CA SER A 212 18.26 -5.05 10.94
C SER A 212 19.77 -5.28 10.96
N LEU A 213 20.55 -4.20 11.00
CA LEU A 213 21.99 -4.30 11.27
C LEU A 213 22.30 -4.76 12.71
N GLU A 214 21.34 -4.64 13.63
CA GLU A 214 21.53 -5.03 15.03
C GLU A 214 21.23 -6.51 15.27
N GLY A 215 20.26 -7.06 14.55
CA GLY A 215 19.80 -8.43 14.78
C GLY A 215 18.74 -8.90 13.78
N TYR A 216 18.16 -10.06 14.10
CA TYR A 216 17.02 -10.64 13.39
C TYR A 216 15.83 -10.76 14.31
N GLY A 217 14.65 -10.71 13.70
CA GLY A 217 13.36 -10.88 14.36
C GLY A 217 12.46 -11.79 13.54
N ALA A 218 11.67 -12.58 14.24
CA ALA A 218 10.61 -13.37 13.64
C ALA A 218 9.42 -13.44 14.59
N VAL A 219 8.22 -13.32 14.04
CA VAL A 219 6.97 -13.41 14.78
C VAL A 219 6.07 -14.41 14.08
N LEU A 220 5.69 -15.47 14.78
CA LEU A 220 4.71 -16.44 14.33
C LEU A 220 3.39 -16.19 15.04
N ILE A 221 2.34 -15.98 14.25
CA ILE A 221 0.96 -15.83 14.71
C ILE A 221 0.20 -17.09 14.33
N MET A 222 -0.31 -17.81 15.32
CA MET A 222 -1.08 -19.04 15.12
C MET A 222 -2.57 -18.74 14.90
N PRO A 223 -3.34 -19.71 14.34
CA PRO A 223 -4.79 -19.59 14.17
C PRO A 223 -5.57 -19.24 15.44
N ASP A 224 -5.09 -19.71 16.59
CA ASP A 224 -5.65 -19.45 17.92
C ASP A 224 -5.19 -18.10 18.52
N ALA A 225 -4.56 -17.25 17.71
CA ALA A 225 -3.92 -16.00 18.09
C ALA A 225 -2.75 -16.12 19.07
N SER A 226 -2.23 -17.33 19.33
CA SER A 226 -0.98 -17.47 20.07
C SER A 226 0.20 -16.90 19.27
N LEU A 227 1.12 -16.24 19.98
CA LEU A 227 2.25 -15.53 19.41
C LEU A 227 3.55 -16.18 19.87
N ASN A 228 4.43 -16.49 18.92
CA ASN A 228 5.78 -16.95 19.21
C ASN A 228 6.77 -15.98 18.58
N VAL A 229 7.70 -15.47 19.38
CA VAL A 229 8.69 -14.49 18.93
C VAL A 229 10.08 -15.08 19.06
N VAL A 230 10.85 -15.00 17.98
CA VAL A 230 12.26 -15.34 17.97
C VAL A 230 13.05 -14.11 17.59
N ALA A 231 14.02 -13.74 18.41
CA ALA A 231 14.88 -12.61 18.14
C ALA A 231 16.30 -12.92 18.61
N GLY A 232 17.27 -12.32 17.94
CA GLY A 232 18.66 -12.48 18.31
C GLY A 232 19.53 -11.40 17.68
N LYS A 233 20.73 -11.23 18.23
CA LYS A 233 21.72 -10.29 17.70
C LYS A 233 22.63 -10.99 16.71
N TRP A 234 23.03 -10.25 15.68
CA TRP A 234 24.11 -10.69 14.80
C TRP A 234 25.44 -10.67 15.54
N THR A 235 26.31 -11.64 15.27
CA THR A 235 27.70 -11.60 15.74
C THR A 235 28.44 -10.40 15.12
N LEU A 236 29.55 -9.99 15.72
CA LEU A 236 30.37 -8.88 15.20
C LEU A 236 30.82 -9.08 13.75
N GLY A 237 31.03 -10.32 13.33
CA GLY A 237 31.35 -10.67 11.94
C GLY A 237 30.16 -10.52 11.01
N GLU A 238 28.98 -10.96 11.45
CA GLU A 238 27.74 -10.89 10.67
C GLU A 238 27.24 -9.47 10.47
N LYS A 239 27.45 -8.56 11.42
CA LYS A 239 27.10 -7.14 11.26
C LYS A 239 27.79 -6.44 10.07
N LYS A 240 28.87 -7.01 9.55
CA LYS A 240 29.59 -6.50 8.37
C LYS A 240 29.01 -7.02 7.05
N ILE A 241 28.10 -7.99 7.10
CA ILE A 241 27.45 -8.57 5.93
C ILE A 241 26.39 -7.58 5.40
N HIS A 242 26.22 -7.55 4.08
CA HIS A 242 25.20 -6.71 3.45
C HIS A 242 23.79 -7.08 3.94
N ILE A 243 22.97 -6.07 4.25
CA ILE A 243 21.62 -6.22 4.84
C ILE A 243 20.72 -7.23 4.09
N GLY A 244 20.73 -7.20 2.76
CA GLY A 244 20.01 -8.18 1.92
C GLY A 244 20.33 -9.65 2.24
N ILE A 245 21.59 -9.96 2.58
CA ILE A 245 21.99 -11.32 2.96
C ILE A 245 21.52 -11.63 4.39
N LEU A 246 21.55 -10.66 5.30
CA LEU A 246 21.04 -10.80 6.66
C LEU A 246 19.52 -11.02 6.68
N GLU A 247 18.76 -10.27 5.87
CA GLU A 247 17.32 -10.47 5.69
C GLU A 247 17.02 -11.87 5.12
N ALA A 248 17.83 -12.34 4.14
CA ALA A 248 17.73 -13.71 3.64
C ALA A 248 18.10 -14.77 4.70
N GLN A 249 19.03 -14.45 5.60
CA GLN A 249 19.52 -15.32 6.68
C GLN A 249 18.56 -15.38 7.88
N ALA A 250 17.77 -14.33 8.13
CA ALA A 250 16.75 -14.33 9.17
C ALA A 250 15.65 -15.38 8.93
N VAL A 251 15.29 -15.63 7.66
CA VAL A 251 14.26 -16.62 7.29
C VAL A 251 14.60 -18.05 7.73
N PRO A 252 15.74 -18.67 7.36
CA PRO A 252 16.05 -20.03 7.80
C PRO A 252 16.25 -20.10 9.33
N ILE A 253 16.71 -19.03 9.98
CA ILE A 253 16.76 -18.96 11.45
C ILE A 253 15.34 -19.03 12.02
N ALA A 254 14.42 -18.23 11.50
CA ALA A 254 13.02 -18.24 11.91
C ALA A 254 12.38 -19.62 11.71
N LEU A 255 12.55 -20.21 10.54
CA LEU A 255 12.04 -21.53 10.22
C LEU A 255 12.58 -22.57 11.21
N ARG A 256 13.89 -22.67 11.43
CA ARG A 256 14.48 -23.67 12.35
C ARG A 256 13.97 -23.55 13.79
N ASN A 257 13.78 -22.33 14.28
CA ASN A 257 13.36 -22.10 15.67
C ASN A 257 11.85 -22.28 15.87
N LEU A 258 11.04 -21.87 14.89
CA LEU A 258 9.59 -21.80 15.04
C LEU A 258 8.86 -23.04 14.54
N THR A 259 9.53 -23.94 13.81
CA THR A 259 8.87 -25.13 13.24
C THR A 259 8.96 -26.36 14.13
N GLN A 260 9.66 -26.25 15.27
CA GLN A 260 9.53 -27.20 16.38
C GLN A 260 8.10 -27.23 16.96
N LEU A 261 7.27 -26.24 16.62
CA LEU A 261 5.88 -26.10 17.05
C LEU A 261 4.87 -26.88 16.18
N SER A 262 5.31 -27.89 15.42
CA SER A 262 4.45 -28.72 14.54
C SER A 262 3.62 -27.89 13.55
N LEU A 263 4.26 -26.94 12.86
CA LEU A 263 3.62 -26.10 11.86
C LEU A 263 3.24 -26.91 10.61
N HIS A 264 2.01 -27.40 10.54
CA HIS A 264 1.50 -28.13 9.38
C HIS A 264 1.39 -27.26 8.12
N LYS A 265 1.04 -25.97 8.28
CA LYS A 265 0.94 -25.01 7.19
C LYS A 265 1.07 -23.58 7.69
N PHE A 266 1.83 -22.76 6.97
CA PHE A 266 1.97 -21.34 7.29
C PHE A 266 2.19 -20.47 6.05
N ASP A 267 1.90 -19.18 6.18
CA ASP A 267 2.26 -18.15 5.21
C ASP A 267 3.48 -17.37 5.70
N LEU A 268 4.48 -17.18 4.83
CA LEU A 268 5.70 -16.44 5.13
C LEU A 268 5.57 -14.99 4.63
N TRP A 269 5.77 -14.02 5.51
CA TRP A 269 5.69 -12.60 5.25
C TRP A 269 7.07 -11.96 5.40
N ILE A 270 7.54 -11.30 4.33
CA ILE A 270 8.89 -10.72 4.24
C ILE A 270 8.78 -9.32 3.65
N ASP A 271 9.46 -8.35 4.26
CA ASP A 271 9.53 -6.98 3.74
C ASP A 271 10.66 -6.80 2.70
N ASN A 272 11.69 -7.64 2.75
CA ASN A 272 12.73 -7.62 1.74
C ASN A 272 12.23 -8.14 0.38
N THR A 273 11.97 -7.21 -0.52
CA THR A 273 11.54 -7.48 -1.89
C THR A 273 12.54 -8.30 -2.70
N SER A 274 13.84 -8.26 -2.39
CA SER A 274 14.85 -9.06 -3.09
C SER A 274 14.77 -10.54 -2.68
N VAL A 275 14.57 -10.83 -1.39
CA VAL A 275 14.33 -12.19 -0.89
C VAL A 275 13.02 -12.73 -1.46
N LEU A 276 11.94 -11.96 -1.34
CA LEU A 276 10.62 -12.30 -1.89
C LEU A 276 10.70 -12.62 -3.39
N GLY A 277 11.33 -11.76 -4.18
CA GLY A 277 11.49 -11.95 -5.62
C GLY A 277 12.23 -13.24 -5.97
N ASN A 278 13.22 -13.64 -5.18
CA ASN A 278 13.96 -14.88 -5.42
C ASN A 278 13.21 -16.14 -4.96
N LEU A 279 12.36 -16.03 -3.93
CA LEU A 279 11.53 -17.14 -3.47
C LEU A 279 10.33 -17.39 -4.41
N VAL A 280 9.63 -16.33 -4.83
CA VAL A 280 8.37 -16.42 -5.59
C VAL A 280 8.58 -16.38 -7.11
N LEU A 281 9.39 -15.44 -7.61
CA LEU A 281 9.44 -15.14 -9.06
C LEU A 281 10.37 -16.06 -9.85
N ARG A 282 11.26 -16.82 -9.19
CA ARG A 282 12.22 -17.72 -9.85
C ARG A 282 11.59 -18.97 -10.48
N ASN A 283 10.38 -19.35 -10.08
CA ASN A 283 9.63 -20.37 -10.82
C ASN A 283 9.09 -19.82 -12.16
N ARG A 284 9.07 -18.49 -12.36
CA ARG A 284 8.58 -17.84 -13.59
C ARG A 284 9.67 -17.16 -14.43
N TYR A 285 10.79 -16.73 -13.84
CA TYR A 285 11.86 -16.01 -14.55
C TYR A 285 13.26 -16.48 -14.14
N LYS A 286 14.04 -16.98 -15.10
CA LYS A 286 15.38 -17.58 -14.95
C LYS A 286 16.51 -16.57 -14.65
N ALA A 287 16.33 -15.62 -13.72
CA ALA A 287 17.40 -14.68 -13.35
C ALA A 287 18.26 -15.21 -12.18
N PRO A 288 19.60 -15.21 -12.26
CA PRO A 288 20.49 -15.55 -11.14
C PRO A 288 20.40 -14.50 -10.01
N PRO A 289 20.66 -14.88 -8.74
CA PRO A 289 20.70 -13.93 -7.63
C PRO A 289 21.94 -13.05 -7.79
N ARG A 290 21.91 -11.86 -7.19
CA ARG A 290 22.92 -10.80 -7.45
C ARG A 290 24.33 -11.15 -6.97
N SER A 291 24.47 -12.10 -6.05
CA SER A 291 25.75 -12.62 -5.58
C SER A 291 25.64 -14.09 -5.19
N PHE A 292 26.78 -14.78 -5.11
CA PHE A 292 26.86 -16.18 -4.70
C PHE A 292 26.38 -16.37 -3.26
N GLU A 293 26.71 -15.44 -2.36
CA GLU A 293 26.36 -15.46 -0.94
C GLU A 293 24.85 -15.32 -0.75
N PHE A 294 24.23 -14.35 -1.43
CA PHE A 294 22.78 -14.18 -1.39
C PHE A 294 22.06 -15.39 -2.02
N ALA A 295 22.61 -15.93 -3.12
CA ALA A 295 22.09 -17.15 -3.74
C ALA A 295 22.12 -18.35 -2.79
N SER A 296 23.20 -18.48 -2.01
CA SER A 296 23.38 -19.52 -1.00
C SER A 296 22.33 -19.41 0.09
N ARG A 297 22.08 -18.21 0.63
CA ARG A 297 21.02 -17.98 1.64
C ARG A 297 19.62 -18.28 1.13
N VAL A 298 19.29 -17.86 -0.09
CA VAL A 298 17.99 -18.21 -0.69
C VAL A 298 17.85 -19.73 -0.89
N ARG A 299 18.93 -20.42 -1.26
CA ARG A 299 18.92 -21.89 -1.39
C ARG A 299 18.69 -22.55 -0.03
N GLU A 300 19.36 -22.04 1.01
CA GLU A 300 19.21 -22.50 2.39
C GLU A 300 17.75 -22.40 2.88
N ILE A 301 17.05 -21.32 2.56
CA ILE A 301 15.60 -21.19 2.84
C ILE A 301 14.83 -22.38 2.26
N LYS A 302 15.03 -22.66 0.98
CA LYS A 302 14.29 -23.71 0.25
C LYS A 302 14.63 -25.12 0.69
N THR A 303 15.83 -25.33 1.24
CA THR A 303 16.27 -26.63 1.77
C THR A 303 15.97 -26.80 3.26
N THR A 304 15.41 -25.79 3.93
CA THR A 304 14.99 -25.93 5.32
C THR A 304 13.77 -26.84 5.39
N GLU A 305 13.76 -27.81 6.30
CA GLU A 305 12.73 -28.86 6.41
C GLU A 305 11.30 -28.28 6.38
N ALA A 306 11.07 -27.23 7.15
CA ALA A 306 9.78 -26.57 7.25
C ALA A 306 9.32 -25.82 6.00
N TRP A 307 10.20 -25.58 5.04
CA TRP A 307 9.84 -24.89 3.80
C TRP A 307 8.73 -25.63 3.05
N GLY A 308 8.67 -26.97 3.15
CA GLY A 308 7.61 -27.78 2.56
C GLY A 308 6.20 -27.43 3.07
N ASN A 309 6.11 -26.83 4.26
CA ASN A 309 4.84 -26.43 4.89
C ASN A 309 4.48 -24.95 4.60
N CYS A 310 5.33 -24.22 3.87
CA CYS A 310 5.06 -22.85 3.48
C CYS A 310 4.02 -22.82 2.34
N GLY A 311 2.80 -22.41 2.66
CA GLY A 311 1.68 -22.32 1.71
C GLY A 311 1.82 -21.15 0.74
N SER A 312 2.30 -20.00 1.21
CA SER A 312 2.59 -18.85 0.36
C SER A 312 3.69 -17.97 0.95
N VAL A 313 4.32 -17.16 0.09
CA VAL A 313 5.28 -16.12 0.49
C VAL A 313 4.74 -14.78 0.03
N ARG A 314 4.65 -13.82 0.94
CA ARG A 314 3.96 -12.54 0.75
C ARG A 314 4.85 -11.38 1.19
N TYR A 315 4.59 -10.22 0.59
CA TYR A 315 5.21 -8.97 1.00
C TYR A 315 4.49 -8.42 2.24
N VAL A 316 5.26 -7.91 3.20
CA VAL A 316 4.74 -7.08 4.31
C VAL A 316 5.45 -5.73 4.29
N PRO A 317 4.73 -4.60 4.33
CA PRO A 317 5.36 -3.29 4.51
C PRO A 317 6.06 -3.17 5.88
N SER A 318 7.23 -2.52 5.93
CA SER A 318 8.04 -2.48 7.16
C SER A 318 7.35 -1.75 8.33
N ASP A 319 6.48 -0.78 8.06
CA ASP A 319 5.71 -0.05 9.09
C ASP A 319 4.62 -0.88 9.77
N VAL A 320 4.23 -2.01 9.16
CA VAL A 320 3.26 -2.96 9.72
C VAL A 320 3.87 -4.34 9.97
N ASN A 321 5.19 -4.49 9.83
CA ASN A 321 5.88 -5.75 10.06
C ASN A 321 6.11 -5.97 11.57
N PRO A 322 5.42 -6.94 12.21
CA PRO A 322 5.57 -7.17 13.65
C PRO A 322 6.98 -7.67 14.03
N ALA A 323 7.78 -8.13 13.06
CA ALA A 323 9.16 -8.57 13.28
C ALA A 323 10.19 -7.42 13.36
N ASP A 324 9.81 -6.17 13.01
CA ASP A 324 10.74 -5.02 13.01
C ASP A 324 11.25 -4.66 14.43
N ALA A 325 10.36 -4.57 15.41
CA ALA A 325 10.77 -4.30 16.79
C ALA A 325 11.70 -5.41 17.35
N PRO A 326 11.35 -6.71 17.23
CA PRO A 326 12.24 -7.81 17.59
C PRO A 326 13.61 -7.76 16.88
N SER A 327 13.66 -7.42 15.59
CA SER A 327 14.92 -7.39 14.81
C SER A 327 15.88 -6.29 15.26
N ARG A 328 15.35 -5.23 15.88
CA ARG A 328 16.12 -4.11 16.46
C ARG A 328 16.49 -4.32 17.92
N GLY A 329 16.13 -5.47 18.50
CA GLY A 329 16.44 -5.81 19.89
C GLY A 329 15.47 -5.21 20.91
N PHE A 330 14.28 -4.77 20.49
CA PHE A 330 13.23 -4.40 21.43
C PHE A 330 12.52 -5.66 21.94
N HIS A 331 12.38 -5.74 23.27
CA HIS A 331 11.49 -6.72 23.89
C HIS A 331 10.05 -6.29 23.66
N VAL A 332 9.33 -6.99 22.78
CA VAL A 332 7.89 -6.77 22.60
C VAL A 332 7.18 -7.32 23.84
N THR A 333 6.72 -6.43 24.72
CA THR A 333 5.74 -6.77 25.75
C THR A 333 4.36 -6.65 25.09
N TRP A 334 3.80 -7.77 24.64
CA TRP A 334 2.42 -7.76 24.19
C TRP A 334 1.50 -7.68 25.41
N VAL A 335 0.80 -6.57 25.55
CA VAL A 335 -0.31 -6.43 26.50
C VAL A 335 -1.60 -6.69 25.71
N PRO A 336 -2.33 -7.78 26.00
CA PRO A 336 -3.62 -8.00 25.37
C PRO A 336 -4.53 -6.79 25.59
N PRO A 337 -5.29 -6.32 24.58
CA PRO A 337 -6.40 -5.42 24.84
C PRO A 337 -7.37 -6.08 25.82
N GLU A 338 -7.85 -5.36 26.84
CA GLU A 338 -8.79 -5.87 27.86
C GLU A 338 -10.06 -6.49 27.22
N SER A 339 -10.43 -6.04 26.01
CA SER A 339 -11.54 -6.57 25.21
C SER A 339 -11.33 -7.98 24.64
N PHE A 340 -10.11 -8.51 24.66
CA PHE A 340 -9.79 -9.85 24.16
C PHE A 340 -10.08 -10.93 25.21
N ALA A 341 -9.90 -10.63 26.50
CA ALA A 341 -10.17 -11.56 27.60
C ALA A 341 -11.67 -11.78 27.83
N SER A 342 -12.50 -10.76 27.56
CA SER A 342 -13.96 -10.84 27.73
C SER A 342 -14.68 -11.66 26.65
N LEU A 343 -14.03 -11.97 25.53
CA LEU A 343 -14.61 -12.80 24.46
C LEU A 343 -14.53 -14.31 24.73
N PHE A 344 -13.65 -14.72 25.66
CA PHE A 344 -13.42 -16.13 25.99
C PHE A 344 -13.82 -16.51 27.42
N SER A 345 -14.38 -15.58 28.20
CA SER A 345 -14.78 -15.82 29.60
C SER A 345 -16.07 -16.65 29.77
N ASN A 346 -16.63 -17.22 28.70
CA ASN A 346 -17.88 -18.00 28.74
C ASN A 346 -17.76 -19.46 28.28
N THR A 347 -16.61 -20.10 28.51
CA THR A 347 -16.55 -21.57 28.57
C THR A 347 -15.90 -22.03 29.86
N SER A 348 -16.78 -22.46 30.75
CA SER A 348 -16.50 -23.15 32.00
C SER A 348 -15.61 -24.38 31.83
N LYS A 349 -14.66 -24.51 32.77
CA LYS A 349 -14.06 -25.75 33.29
C LYS A 349 -13.36 -26.68 32.29
N ILE A 350 -12.03 -26.60 32.24
CA ILE A 350 -11.16 -27.77 32.43
C ILE A 350 -10.02 -27.39 33.39
N GLN A 351 -9.86 -28.19 34.44
CA GLN A 351 -8.84 -28.10 35.48
C GLN A 351 -7.44 -28.52 34.98
N ARG A 352 -6.45 -27.68 35.31
CA ARG A 352 -5.07 -27.93 35.81
C ARG A 352 -4.33 -29.24 35.55
N ILE A 353 -3.03 -29.08 35.31
CA ILE A 353 -1.95 -29.68 36.12
C ILE A 353 -0.87 -28.60 36.33
N ARG A 354 -0.49 -28.14 37.53
CA ARG A 354 -0.87 -28.49 38.91
C ARG A 354 -1.16 -27.23 39.73
#